data_AF-A0A7X7I5M3-F1
#
_entry.id   AF-A0A7X7I5M3-F1
#
_cell.length_a   1.000
_cell.length_b   1.000
_cell.length_c   1.000
_cell.angle_alpha   90.00
_cell.angle_beta   90.00
_cell.angle_gamma   90.00
#
_symmetry.space_group_name_H-M   'P 1'
#
loop_
_entity.id
_entity.type
_entity.pdbx_description
1 polymer ?
#
loop_
_entity_poly.entity_id
_entity_poly.type
_entity_poly.pdbx_seq_one_letter_code
_entity_poly.pdbx_strand_id
1 'polypeptide(L)'
;MNILIGPNGSGKSNLVEGISLLQSAPSRLDAPIREGGGVRDWLWKGAERVPTATIEALVDIFPPAEGKMPLRYRLDFTESGSRFEITDERIENAQPYPGHDGPVFYYRYENSRPVLNVRYPDESALRPRTLRREDVDPSKSILAQRQDPDIYPEITRLAEVFGNIRIYRDWAQGRST
;
A
#
# COMPACT_ATOMS: atom_id res chain seq x y z
N MET A 1 23.20 -0.95 8.98
CA MET A 1 22.85 -2.35 8.67
C MET A 1 21.89 -2.82 9.74
N ASN A 2 20.71 -3.31 9.35
CA ASN A 2 19.67 -3.79 10.27
C ASN A 2 19.61 -5.32 10.18
N ILE A 3 19.48 -6.00 11.32
CA ILE A 3 19.43 -7.46 11.39
C ILE A 3 18.17 -7.85 12.18
N LEU A 4 17.40 -8.80 11.65
CA LEU A 4 16.21 -9.36 12.30
C LEU A 4 16.47 -10.82 12.70
N ILE A 5 16.43 -11.10 14.01
CA ILE A 5 16.67 -12.44 14.58
C ILE A 5 15.54 -12.87 15.51
N GLY A 6 15.31 -14.18 15.63
CA GLY A 6 14.30 -14.75 16.51
C GLY A 6 14.09 -16.26 16.24
N PRO A 7 13.40 -16.99 17.13
CA PRO A 7 13.11 -18.41 16.96
C PRO A 7 12.37 -18.77 15.67
N ASN A 8 12.35 -20.05 15.31
CA ASN A 8 11.50 -20.51 14.20
C ASN A 8 10.02 -20.26 14.52
N GLY A 9 9.26 -19.82 13.51
CA GLY A 9 7.85 -19.43 13.69
C GLY A 9 7.63 -18.04 14.29
N SER A 10 8.67 -17.27 14.61
CA SER A 10 8.54 -15.93 15.20
C SER A 10 8.05 -14.82 14.24
N GLY A 11 7.62 -15.16 13.02
CA GLY A 11 7.08 -14.20 12.05
C GLY A 11 8.10 -13.41 11.21
N LYS A 12 9.40 -13.75 11.23
CA LYS A 12 10.42 -13.05 10.42
C LYS A 12 10.10 -13.09 8.92
N SER A 13 9.75 -14.27 8.40
CA SER A 13 9.36 -14.42 7.00
C SER A 13 8.09 -13.63 6.71
N ASN A 14 7.09 -13.65 7.60
CA ASN A 14 5.85 -12.89 7.44
C ASN A 14 6.10 -11.38 7.30
N LEU A 15 7.08 -10.83 8.03
CA LEU A 15 7.45 -9.42 7.87
C LEU A 15 8.02 -9.14 6.47
N VAL A 16 8.91 -10.00 5.98
CA VAL A 16 9.49 -9.88 4.62
C VAL A 16 8.41 -10.06 3.55
N GLU A 17 7.44 -10.96 3.76
CA GLU A 17 6.28 -11.10 2.88
C GLU A 17 5.43 -9.83 2.89
N GLY A 18 5.18 -9.22 4.05
CA GLY A 18 4.47 -7.93 4.12
C GLY A 18 5.16 -6.83 3.29
N ILE A 19 6.49 -6.75 3.36
CA ILE A 19 7.28 -5.82 2.54
C ILE A 19 7.19 -6.18 1.04
N SER A 20 7.19 -7.46 0.70
CA SER A 20 6.97 -7.95 -0.68
C SER A 20 5.60 -7.52 -1.21
N LEU A 21 4.56 -7.56 -0.37
CA LEU A 21 3.24 -7.10 -0.76
C LEU A 21 3.25 -5.59 -1.07
N LEU A 22 3.89 -4.78 -0.22
CA LEU A 22 4.07 -3.34 -0.49
C LEU A 22 4.81 -3.11 -1.81
N GLN A 23 5.93 -3.81 -2.05
CA GLN A 23 6.69 -3.73 -3.31
C GLN A 23 5.82 -4.01 -4.54
N SER A 24 4.89 -4.98 -4.43
CA SER A 24 4.01 -5.38 -5.53
C SER A 24 2.80 -4.46 -5.74
N ALA A 25 2.40 -3.67 -4.73
CA ALA A 25 1.19 -2.86 -4.76
C ALA A 25 1.08 -1.91 -5.98
N PRO A 26 2.17 -1.25 -6.43
CA PRO A 26 2.16 -0.41 -7.64
C PRO A 26 1.95 -1.15 -8.96
N SER A 27 1.94 -2.49 -8.94
CA SER A 27 1.82 -3.32 -10.15
C SER A 27 0.73 -4.38 -10.00
N ARG A 28 1.01 -5.45 -9.25
CA ARG A 28 0.21 -6.67 -9.20
C ARG A 28 0.30 -7.34 -7.84
N LEU A 29 -0.70 -7.08 -6.99
CA LEU A 29 -0.85 -7.73 -5.68
C LEU A 29 -1.16 -9.24 -5.78
N ASP A 30 -1.70 -9.70 -6.92
CA ASP A 30 -2.09 -11.10 -7.12
C ASP A 30 -0.89 -12.06 -7.19
N ALA A 31 0.26 -11.59 -7.67
CA ALA A 31 1.46 -12.41 -7.82
C ALA A 31 2.04 -12.90 -6.47
N PRO A 32 2.44 -12.03 -5.52
CA PRO A 32 3.00 -12.48 -4.25
C PRO A 32 1.99 -13.27 -3.41
N ILE A 33 0.70 -12.97 -3.55
CA ILE A 33 -0.35 -13.71 -2.84
C ILE A 33 -0.43 -15.14 -3.35
N ARG A 34 -0.40 -15.36 -4.67
CA ARG A 34 -0.40 -16.70 -5.25
C ARG A 34 0.87 -17.47 -4.90
N GLU A 35 2.03 -16.81 -4.95
CA GLU A 35 3.32 -17.41 -4.59
C GLU A 35 3.38 -17.81 -3.11
N GLY A 36 2.75 -17.03 -2.23
CA GLY A 36 2.64 -17.30 -0.80
C GLY A 36 1.60 -18.36 -0.40
N GLY A 37 1.10 -19.18 -1.32
CA GLY A 37 0.10 -20.23 -1.05
C GLY A 37 -1.36 -19.79 -1.22
N GLY A 38 -1.60 -18.55 -1.67
CA GLY A 38 -2.92 -17.97 -1.85
C GLY A 38 -3.36 -17.11 -0.65
N VAL A 39 -4.46 -16.38 -0.81
CA VAL A 39 -4.92 -15.37 0.17
C VAL A 39 -5.13 -15.95 1.57
N ARG A 40 -5.60 -17.20 1.70
CA ARG A 40 -5.81 -17.84 3.01
C ARG A 40 -4.55 -17.98 3.85
N ASP A 41 -3.39 -18.15 3.21
CA ASP A 41 -2.13 -18.28 3.94
C ASP A 41 -1.60 -16.94 4.46
N TRP A 42 -2.14 -15.83 3.97
CA TRP A 42 -1.91 -14.48 4.49
C TRP A 42 -2.85 -14.11 5.63
N LEU A 43 -3.98 -14.80 5.77
CA LEU A 43 -4.99 -14.54 6.78
C LEU A 43 -4.67 -15.27 8.08
N TRP A 44 -4.95 -14.63 9.22
CA TRP A 44 -4.71 -15.24 10.52
C TRP A 44 -5.64 -16.43 10.76
N LYS A 45 -5.04 -17.60 11.01
CA LYS A 45 -5.75 -18.89 11.12
C LYS A 45 -6.48 -19.10 12.45
N GLY A 46 -6.33 -18.18 13.41
CA GLY A 46 -6.97 -18.26 14.73
C GLY A 46 -8.37 -17.64 14.80
N ALA A 47 -8.86 -17.05 13.71
CA ALA A 47 -10.19 -16.46 13.66
C ALA A 47 -11.27 -17.52 13.34
N GLU A 48 -12.44 -17.42 13.98
CA GLU A 48 -13.59 -18.31 13.73
C GLU A 48 -14.19 -18.12 12.32
N ARG A 49 -14.03 -16.93 11.75
CA ARG A 49 -14.46 -16.54 10.41
C ARG A 49 -13.27 -16.05 9.61
N VAL A 50 -13.42 -16.00 8.28
CA VAL A 50 -12.42 -15.41 7.39
C VAL A 50 -12.12 -13.97 7.85
N PRO A 51 -10.89 -13.67 8.31
CA PRO A 51 -10.57 -12.34 8.83
C PRO A 51 -10.14 -11.41 7.70
N THR A 52 -10.03 -10.13 8.03
CA THR A 52 -9.35 -9.12 7.20
C THR A 52 -7.91 -8.99 7.69
N ALA A 53 -6.95 -9.06 6.78
CA ALA A 53 -5.55 -8.72 7.04
C ALA A 53 -5.31 -7.24 6.73
N THR A 54 -4.46 -6.60 7.51
CA THR A 54 -4.08 -5.19 7.34
C THR A 54 -2.56 -5.08 7.22
N ILE A 55 -2.10 -4.31 6.23
CA ILE A 55 -0.73 -3.80 6.17
C ILE A 55 -0.80 -2.28 6.25
N GLU A 56 -0.04 -1.70 7.18
CA GLU A 56 0.12 -0.25 7.31
C GLU A 56 1.60 0.13 7.28
N ALA A 57 1.94 1.18 6.55
CA ALA A 57 3.28 1.73 6.48
C ALA A 57 3.24 3.27 6.57
N LEU A 58 4.20 3.83 7.31
CA LEU A 58 4.50 5.26 7.28
C LEU A 58 5.70 5.47 6.35
N VAL A 59 5.52 6.30 5.33
CA VAL A 59 6.47 6.42 4.21
C VAL A 59 6.81 7.88 3.97
N ASP A 60 8.10 8.19 4.06
CA ASP A 60 8.65 9.47 3.63
C ASP A 60 8.77 9.48 2.10
N ILE A 61 7.84 10.16 1.43
CA ILE A 61 7.83 10.29 -0.05
C ILE A 61 8.42 11.62 -0.54
N PHE A 62 8.82 12.49 0.39
CA PHE A 62 9.44 13.78 0.11
C PHE A 62 10.87 13.78 0.65
N PRO A 63 11.82 14.46 -0.03
CA PRO A 63 13.15 14.69 0.51
C PRO A 63 13.08 15.29 1.92
N PRO A 64 13.97 14.89 2.85
CA PRO A 64 13.97 15.43 4.23
C PRO A 64 14.05 16.96 4.29
N ALA A 65 14.70 17.59 3.31
CA ALA A 65 14.83 19.03 3.18
C ALA A 65 13.48 19.76 2.98
N GLU A 66 12.44 19.09 2.47
CA GLU A 66 11.11 19.69 2.30
C GLU A 66 10.32 19.76 3.62
N GLY A 67 10.76 19.06 4.69
CA GLY A 67 10.10 19.08 6.00
C GLY A 67 8.65 18.61 5.98
N LYS A 68 8.25 17.86 4.94
CA LYS A 68 6.88 17.35 4.79
C LYS A 68 6.68 16.10 5.65
N MET A 69 5.48 15.97 6.18
CA MET A 69 5.10 14.80 6.97
C MET A 69 5.06 13.52 6.10
N PRO A 70 5.39 12.36 6.68
CA PRO A 70 5.23 11.08 6.01
C PRO A 70 3.76 10.82 5.63
N LEU A 71 3.56 9.95 4.64
CA LEU A 71 2.25 9.40 4.34
C LEU A 71 2.01 8.10 5.07
N ARG A 72 0.79 7.91 5.57
CA ARG A 72 0.24 6.61 5.95
C ARG A 72 -0.35 5.95 4.71
N TYR A 73 0.18 4.79 4.36
CA TYR A 73 -0.43 3.82 3.45
C TYR A 73 -1.04 2.70 4.27
N ARG A 74 -2.31 2.40 4.07
CA ARG A 74 -2.99 1.24 4.66
C ARG A 74 -3.70 0.45 3.57
N LEU A 75 -3.55 -0.87 3.63
CA LEU A 75 -4.20 -1.83 2.75
C LEU A 75 -4.84 -2.92 3.60
N ASP A 76 -6.16 -3.02 3.51
CA ASP A 76 -6.94 -4.07 4.13
C ASP A 76 -7.47 -5.02 3.06
N PHE A 77 -7.30 -6.33 3.26
CA PHE A 77 -7.72 -7.34 2.31
C PHE A 77 -8.23 -8.60 2.96
N THR A 78 -9.03 -9.36 2.22
CA THR A 78 -9.60 -10.63 2.67
C THR A 78 -9.73 -11.62 1.51
N GLU A 79 -10.19 -12.82 1.85
CA GLU A 79 -10.64 -13.81 0.87
C GLU A 79 -12.14 -13.64 0.60
N SER A 80 -12.50 -13.50 -0.67
CA SER A 80 -13.88 -13.46 -1.14
C SER A 80 -14.04 -14.34 -2.37
N GLY A 81 -14.92 -15.34 -2.31
CA GLY A 81 -15.11 -16.31 -3.40
C GLY A 81 -13.81 -17.00 -3.85
N SER A 82 -12.92 -17.33 -2.90
CA SER A 82 -11.58 -17.89 -3.15
C SER A 82 -10.63 -16.98 -3.95
N ARG A 83 -10.90 -15.68 -3.98
CA ARG A 83 -10.05 -14.65 -4.57
C ARG A 83 -9.60 -13.65 -3.52
N PHE A 84 -8.49 -13.01 -3.81
CA PHE A 84 -8.05 -11.82 -3.07
C PHE A 84 -9.00 -10.66 -3.38
N GLU A 85 -9.46 -9.99 -2.34
CA GLU A 85 -10.27 -8.78 -2.44
C GLU A 85 -9.71 -7.70 -1.50
N ILE A 86 -9.52 -6.49 -2.03
CA ILE A 86 -9.20 -5.32 -1.22
C ILE A 86 -10.50 -4.79 -0.62
N THR A 87 -10.57 -4.74 0.70
CA THR A 87 -11.75 -4.27 1.44
C THR A 87 -11.64 -2.80 1.84
N ASP A 88 -10.42 -2.32 2.09
CA ASP A 88 -10.09 -0.92 2.35
C ASP A 88 -8.70 -0.62 1.81
N GLU A 89 -8.51 0.57 1.29
CA GLU A 89 -7.19 1.10 0.96
C GLU A 89 -7.19 2.61 1.16
N ARG A 90 -6.14 3.12 1.82
CA ARG A 90 -6.07 4.50 2.26
C ARG A 90 -4.67 5.06 2.14
N ILE A 91 -4.60 6.27 1.57
CA ILE A 91 -3.39 7.08 1.47
C ILE A 91 -3.69 8.43 2.08
N GLU A 92 -2.97 8.80 3.13
CA GLU A 92 -3.17 10.05 3.84
C GLU A 92 -1.92 10.53 4.57
N ASN A 93 -1.97 11.76 5.08
CA ASN A 93 -0.95 12.25 5.99
C ASN A 93 -0.87 11.39 7.25
N ALA A 94 0.34 11.14 7.76
CA ALA A 94 0.55 10.39 8.99
C ALA A 94 -0.20 11.00 10.19
N GLN A 95 -0.34 12.33 10.21
CA GLN A 95 -1.02 13.07 11.27
C GLN A 95 -1.90 14.19 10.69
N PRO A 96 -2.97 14.61 11.40
CA PRO A 96 -3.69 15.83 11.07
C PRO A 96 -2.79 17.07 11.18
N TYR A 97 -3.06 18.08 10.37
CA TYR A 97 -2.51 19.41 10.61
C TYR A 97 -3.12 20.02 11.87
N PRO A 98 -2.42 20.91 12.58
CA PRO A 98 -2.99 21.63 13.72
C PRO A 98 -4.33 22.30 13.36
N GLY A 99 -5.37 22.04 14.14
CA GLY A 99 -6.72 22.58 13.91
C GLY A 99 -7.60 21.81 12.92
N HIS A 100 -7.14 20.65 12.41
CA HIS A 100 -7.97 19.75 11.61
C HIS A 100 -8.41 18.52 12.41
N ASP A 101 -9.67 18.10 12.24
CA ASP A 101 -10.24 16.92 12.92
C ASP A 101 -9.67 15.58 12.43
N GLY A 102 -8.98 15.58 11.28
CA GLY A 102 -8.40 14.37 10.71
C GLY A 102 -7.30 14.65 9.69
N PRO A 103 -6.47 13.63 9.39
CA PRO A 103 -5.42 13.74 8.39
C PRO A 103 -6.01 14.01 7.00
N VAL A 104 -5.30 14.85 6.24
CA VAL A 104 -5.58 15.06 4.83
C VAL A 104 -5.33 13.75 4.10
N PHE A 105 -6.36 13.23 3.43
CA PHE A 105 -6.25 12.04 2.60
C PHE A 105 -6.08 12.39 1.13
N TYR A 106 -5.48 11.46 0.40
CA TYR A 106 -5.24 11.51 -1.05
C TYR A 106 -6.09 10.45 -1.75
N TYR A 107 -6.33 9.32 -1.06
CA TYR A 107 -7.23 8.27 -1.49
C TYR A 107 -7.85 7.57 -0.28
N ARG A 108 -9.13 7.19 -0.41
CA ARG A 108 -9.82 6.27 0.51
C ARG A 108 -10.77 5.36 -0.26
N TYR A 109 -10.79 4.10 0.13
CA TYR A 109 -11.79 3.12 -0.30
C TYR A 109 -12.58 2.65 0.92
N GLU A 110 -13.59 3.42 1.32
CA GLU A 110 -14.44 3.08 2.48
C GLU A 110 -15.86 2.73 2.00
N ASN A 111 -16.43 1.64 2.49
CA ASN A 111 -17.79 1.19 2.17
C ASN A 111 -18.07 1.03 0.67
N SER A 112 -17.13 0.43 -0.07
CA SER A 112 -17.20 0.25 -1.53
C SER A 112 -17.31 1.57 -2.33
N ARG A 113 -16.82 2.68 -1.76
CA ARG A 113 -16.82 4.00 -2.39
C ARG A 113 -15.40 4.52 -2.47
N PRO A 114 -14.73 4.39 -3.63
CA PRO A 114 -13.44 5.03 -3.85
C PRO A 114 -13.64 6.54 -3.92
N VAL A 115 -12.81 7.25 -3.16
CA VAL A 115 -12.75 8.71 -3.15
C VAL A 115 -11.32 9.14 -3.35
N LEU A 116 -11.06 9.84 -4.44
CA LEU A 116 -9.76 10.44 -4.76
C LEU A 116 -9.76 11.93 -4.48
N ASN A 117 -8.61 12.42 -4.04
CA ASN A 117 -8.40 13.83 -3.77
C ASN A 117 -7.51 14.47 -4.85
N VAL A 118 -8.13 15.04 -5.88
CA VAL A 118 -7.46 15.45 -7.12
C VAL A 118 -6.83 16.84 -7.02
N ARG A 119 -5.65 17.04 -7.62
CA ARG A 119 -5.05 18.37 -7.85
C ARG A 119 -5.12 18.71 -9.35
N TYR A 120 -5.62 19.89 -9.71
CA TYR A 120 -5.61 20.35 -11.10
C TYR A 120 -4.36 21.22 -11.38
N PRO A 121 -3.75 21.12 -12.58
CA PRO A 121 -2.48 21.78 -12.91
C PRO A 121 -2.52 23.32 -12.88
N ASP A 122 -3.69 23.93 -13.06
CA ASP A 122 -3.85 25.38 -13.25
C ASP A 122 -4.37 26.12 -12.01
N GLU A 123 -4.41 25.44 -10.85
CA GLU A 123 -4.99 25.99 -9.63
C GLU A 123 -3.90 26.29 -8.59
N SER A 124 -3.84 27.57 -8.18
CA SER A 124 -3.02 28.03 -7.06
C SER A 124 -3.29 27.17 -5.82
N ALA A 125 -2.29 27.02 -4.96
CA ALA A 125 -2.23 26.09 -3.81
C ALA A 125 -3.35 26.24 -2.73
N LEU A 126 -4.41 27.01 -3.01
CA LEU A 126 -5.41 27.49 -2.06
C LEU A 126 -6.87 27.13 -2.44
N ARG A 127 -7.14 26.26 -3.42
CA ARG A 127 -8.51 25.74 -3.69
C ARG A 127 -8.68 24.23 -3.43
N PRO A 128 -9.88 23.80 -2.99
CA PRO A 128 -10.12 22.43 -2.52
C PRO A 128 -10.23 21.45 -3.68
N ARG A 129 -9.17 20.68 -3.88
CA ARG A 129 -9.20 19.21 -3.89
C ARG A 129 -10.62 18.60 -4.03
N THR A 130 -10.95 18.12 -5.24
CA THR A 130 -12.29 17.62 -5.59
C THR A 130 -12.39 16.12 -5.37
N LEU A 131 -13.43 15.70 -4.63
CA LEU A 131 -13.75 14.29 -4.41
C LEU A 131 -14.41 13.69 -5.66
N ARG A 132 -13.75 12.74 -6.30
CA ARG A 132 -14.34 11.97 -7.42
C ARG A 132 -14.65 10.55 -7.00
N ARG A 133 -15.85 10.09 -7.36
CA ARG A 133 -16.17 8.66 -7.41
C ARG A 133 -15.66 8.15 -8.74
N GLU A 134 -14.83 7.12 -8.70
CA GLU A 134 -14.27 6.50 -9.88
C GLU A 134 -14.56 5.01 -9.87
N ASP A 135 -14.63 4.38 -11.04
CA ASP A 135 -14.61 2.93 -11.11
C ASP A 135 -13.18 2.46 -10.82
N VAL A 136 -12.98 1.89 -9.64
CA VAL A 136 -11.71 1.29 -9.19
C VAL A 136 -11.87 -0.21 -9.18
N ASP A 137 -10.90 -0.92 -9.75
CA ASP A 137 -10.84 -2.39 -9.69
C ASP A 137 -10.43 -2.83 -8.28
N PRO A 138 -11.31 -3.51 -7.50
CA PRO A 138 -11.02 -3.90 -6.12
C PRO A 138 -9.98 -5.04 -6.01
N SER A 139 -9.55 -5.61 -7.14
CA SER A 139 -8.45 -6.59 -7.17
C SER A 139 -7.07 -5.94 -7.27
N LYS A 140 -7.01 -4.61 -7.47
CA LYS A 140 -5.78 -3.85 -7.68
C LYS A 140 -5.70 -2.68 -6.72
N SER A 141 -4.50 -2.40 -6.21
CA SER A 141 -4.25 -1.17 -5.45
C SER A 141 -4.45 0.06 -6.34
N ILE A 142 -4.84 1.18 -5.72
CA ILE A 142 -4.87 2.48 -6.38
C ILE A 142 -3.51 2.87 -6.94
N LEU A 143 -2.42 2.40 -6.32
CA LEU A 143 -1.03 2.63 -6.76
C LEU A 143 -0.75 2.02 -8.13
N ALA A 144 -1.50 1.00 -8.54
CA ALA A 144 -1.42 0.38 -9.87
C ALA A 144 -2.39 1.01 -10.89
N GLN A 145 -3.35 1.81 -10.42
CA GLN A 145 -4.45 2.34 -11.24
C GLN A 145 -4.32 3.84 -11.52
N ARG A 146 -3.64 4.60 -10.66
CA ARG A 146 -3.49 6.07 -10.75
C ARG A 146 -2.03 6.47 -10.56
N GLN A 147 -1.29 6.53 -11.67
CA GLN A 147 0.13 6.87 -11.72
C GLN A 147 0.39 8.14 -12.56
N ASP A 148 -0.45 9.15 -12.38
CA ASP A 148 -0.27 10.45 -13.03
C ASP A 148 0.35 11.43 -12.02
N PRO A 149 1.61 11.87 -12.22
CA PRO A 149 2.30 12.73 -11.26
C PRO A 149 1.74 14.16 -11.21
N ASP A 150 1.06 14.63 -12.26
CA ASP A 150 0.48 15.97 -12.29
C ASP A 150 -0.86 16.01 -11.55
N ILE A 151 -1.67 14.95 -11.71
CA ILE A 151 -3.00 14.83 -11.13
C ILE A 151 -2.96 14.22 -9.70
N TYR A 152 -2.10 13.21 -9.50
CA TYR A 152 -1.97 12.42 -8.27
C TYR A 152 -0.50 12.30 -7.82
N PRO A 153 0.18 13.42 -7.48
CA PRO A 153 1.60 13.41 -7.15
C PRO A 153 1.94 12.50 -5.96
N GLU A 154 1.10 12.47 -4.93
CA GLU A 154 1.37 11.67 -3.72
C GLU A 154 1.22 10.17 -3.96
N ILE A 155 0.19 9.78 -4.73
CA ILE A 155 -0.04 8.37 -5.10
C ILE A 155 1.10 7.89 -6.00
N THR A 156 1.49 8.70 -6.98
CA THR A 156 2.56 8.37 -7.93
C THR A 156 3.92 8.23 -7.22
N ARG A 157 4.29 9.16 -6.34
CA ARG A 157 5.54 9.05 -5.58
C ARG A 157 5.55 7.88 -4.60
N LEU A 158 4.43 7.62 -3.93
CA LEU A 158 4.33 6.45 -3.06
C LEU A 158 4.50 5.14 -3.85
N ALA A 159 3.90 5.08 -5.05
CA ALA A 159 4.06 3.97 -5.97
C ALA A 159 5.54 3.77 -6.37
N GLU A 160 6.27 4.85 -6.66
CA GLU A 160 7.70 4.80 -6.95
C GLU A 160 8.52 4.29 -5.76
N VAL A 161 8.26 4.79 -4.54
CA VAL A 161 8.98 4.36 -3.33
C VAL A 161 8.82 2.86 -3.09
N PHE A 162 7.59 2.35 -3.17
CA PHE A 162 7.34 0.92 -3.05
C PHE A 162 7.93 0.12 -4.21
N GLY A 163 7.81 0.59 -5.44
CA GLY A 163 8.39 -0.05 -6.63
C GLY A 163 9.92 -0.12 -6.60
N ASN A 164 10.58 0.74 -5.81
CA ASN A 164 12.03 0.75 -5.62
C ASN A 164 12.52 -0.26 -4.56
N ILE A 165 11.63 -0.88 -3.79
CA ILE A 165 12.01 -1.96 -2.88
C ILE A 165 12.62 -3.10 -3.71
N ARG A 166 13.71 -3.68 -3.19
CA ARG A 166 14.40 -4.85 -3.78
C ARG A 166 14.54 -5.92 -2.72
N ILE A 167 14.01 -7.11 -3.01
CA ILE A 167 14.04 -8.27 -2.12
C ILE A 167 14.87 -9.35 -2.82
N TYR A 168 15.88 -9.86 -2.12
CA TYR A 168 16.78 -10.90 -2.62
C TYR A 168 16.58 -12.15 -1.75
N ARG A 169 16.00 -13.21 -2.33
CA ARG A 169 15.69 -14.47 -1.61
C ARG A 169 16.59 -15.62 -2.05
N ASP A 170 16.84 -15.71 -3.35
CA ASP A 170 17.70 -16.74 -3.92
C ASP A 170 19.07 -16.15 -4.26
N TRP A 171 20.11 -16.83 -3.78
CA TRP A 171 21.47 -16.60 -4.24
C TRP A 171 21.81 -17.70 -5.23
N ALA A 172 21.83 -17.40 -6.53
CA ALA A 172 22.37 -18.31 -7.52
C ALA A 172 23.90 -18.36 -7.36
N GLN A 173 24.40 -19.22 -6.48
CA GLN A 173 25.82 -19.57 -6.43
C GLN A 173 26.03 -20.91 -7.14
N GLY A 174 26.19 -20.85 -8.46
CA GLY A 174 26.54 -22.00 -9.28
C GLY A 174 26.81 -21.61 -10.74
N ARG A 175 28.01 -21.95 -11.24
CA ARG A 175 28.28 -21.95 -12.68
C ARG A 175 27.43 -23.05 -13.32
N SER A 176 26.54 -22.68 -14.24
CA SER A 176 26.12 -23.63 -15.27
C SER A 176 27.26 -23.71 -16.28
N THR A 177 28.13 -24.69 -16.12
CA THR A 177 29.00 -25.24 -17.17
C THR A 177 28.81 -26.73 -17.17
#